data_AF-A0A2N2LZ45-F1
#
_entry.id   AF-A0A2N2LZ45-F1
#
_cell.length_a   1.000
_cell.length_b   1.000
_cell.length_c   1.000
_cell.angle_alpha   90.00
_cell.angle_beta   90.00
_cell.angle_gamma   90.00
#
_symmetry.space_group_name_H-M   'P 1'
#
loop_
_entity.id
_entity.type
_entity.pdbx_description
1 polymer ?
#
loop_
_entity_poly.entity_id
_entity_poly.type
_entity_poly.pdbx_seq_one_letter_code
_entity_poly.pdbx_strand_id
1 'polypeptide(L)'
;MTNLYKLVIQSGTGTGTEFPLEKNELFLGRDLTSDLVINDPEVSRRHLRFVLDGAAYRIEDLGSTNGTFIHGQRLTAPALLKPGEIITLGEKIVLRYEVISTDPNATVVVQRGVSSSTQPGPGPVVPPASVPPPAAAQAPVIAPPPARATPPISAVPVYQQPNIQAPPPGAAPKKKSPALVIILILVGILVLFCVLPWIIIDATNSYCSLFPGIMNMFITNACPV
;
A
#
# COMPACT_ATOMS: atom_id res chain seq x y z
N MET A 1 3.68 -26.51 1.48
CA MET A 1 3.30 -25.24 2.14
C MET A 1 2.64 -24.38 1.10
N THR A 2 1.35 -24.08 1.27
CA THR A 2 0.64 -23.11 0.40
C THR A 2 0.51 -21.81 1.19
N ASN A 3 1.03 -20.73 0.62
CA ASN A 3 0.86 -19.40 1.19
C ASN A 3 -0.44 -18.80 0.64
N LEU A 4 -1.34 -18.42 1.53
CA LEU A 4 -2.51 -17.61 1.19
C LEU A 4 -2.14 -16.14 1.39
N TYR A 5 -2.30 -15.35 0.33
CA TYR A 5 -1.99 -13.92 0.33
C TYR A 5 -3.30 -13.12 0.34
N LYS A 6 -3.38 -12.08 1.16
CA LYS A 6 -4.53 -11.18 1.16
C LYS A 6 -4.14 -9.73 1.43
N LEU A 7 -4.99 -8.81 0.98
CA LEU A 7 -4.96 -7.40 1.37
C LEU A 7 -6.17 -7.10 2.23
N VAL A 8 -5.97 -6.36 3.32
CA VAL A 8 -7.05 -5.91 4.20
C VAL A 8 -7.09 -4.39 4.19
N ILE A 9 -8.25 -3.81 3.90
CA ILE A 9 -8.43 -2.35 4.02
C ILE A 9 -8.51 -1.98 5.50
N GLN A 10 -7.49 -1.27 5.99
CA GLN A 10 -7.43 -0.80 7.38
C GLN A 10 -8.12 0.54 7.60
N SER A 11 -8.13 1.40 6.57
CA SER A 11 -8.74 2.73 6.63
C SER A 11 -9.20 3.16 5.24
N GLY A 12 -10.23 4.01 5.21
CA GLY A 12 -10.82 4.55 3.99
C GLY A 12 -12.06 3.80 3.53
N THR A 13 -12.50 4.07 2.30
CA THR A 13 -13.69 3.43 1.73
C THR A 13 -13.51 1.91 1.64
N GLY A 14 -14.44 1.16 2.23
CA GLY A 14 -14.38 -0.30 2.29
C GLY A 14 -13.53 -0.87 3.43
N THR A 15 -13.24 -0.10 4.48
CA THR A 15 -12.55 -0.60 5.70
C THR A 15 -13.11 -1.94 6.18
N GLY A 16 -12.22 -2.88 6.47
CA GLY A 16 -12.54 -4.26 6.86
C GLY A 16 -12.73 -5.23 5.68
N THR A 17 -12.77 -4.73 4.43
CA THR A 17 -12.81 -5.58 3.25
C THR A 17 -11.48 -6.30 3.08
N GLU A 18 -11.55 -7.60 2.80
CA GLU A 18 -10.40 -8.44 2.49
C GLU A 18 -10.42 -8.83 1.02
N PHE A 19 -9.25 -8.74 0.37
CA PHE A 19 -9.05 -9.14 -1.01
C PHE A 19 -8.03 -10.27 -1.08
N PRO A 20 -8.44 -11.50 -1.46
CA PRO A 20 -7.49 -12.58 -1.68
C PRO A 20 -6.66 -12.32 -2.95
N LEU A 21 -5.36 -12.59 -2.89
CA LEU A 21 -4.45 -12.46 -4.03
C LEU A 21 -4.12 -13.84 -4.61
N GLU A 22 -4.93 -14.28 -5.56
CA GLU A 22 -4.89 -15.65 -6.11
C GLU A 22 -4.26 -15.75 -7.51
N LYS A 23 -4.03 -14.63 -8.18
CA LYS A 23 -3.51 -14.61 -9.57
C LYS A 23 -2.07 -14.09 -9.60
N ASN A 24 -1.30 -14.56 -10.59
CA ASN A 24 0.07 -14.11 -10.82
C ASN A 24 0.18 -12.61 -11.14
N GLU A 25 -0.85 -12.02 -11.75
CA GLU A 25 -0.95 -10.58 -11.98
C GLU A 25 -2.36 -10.12 -11.60
N LEU A 26 -2.44 -9.04 -10.81
CA LEU A 26 -3.69 -8.45 -10.32
C LEU A 26 -3.63 -6.93 -10.48
N PHE A 27 -4.73 -6.33 -10.90
CA PHE A 27 -4.87 -4.88 -10.96
C PHE A 27 -5.75 -4.37 -9.84
N LEU A 28 -5.30 -3.29 -9.19
CA LEU A 28 -6.08 -2.56 -8.21
C LEU A 28 -6.42 -1.17 -8.73
N GLY A 29 -7.68 -0.80 -8.56
CA GLY A 29 -8.14 0.53 -8.94
C GLY A 29 -9.60 0.77 -8.60
N ARG A 30 -10.08 1.97 -8.93
CA ARG A 30 -11.49 2.32 -8.81
C ARG A 30 -12.35 1.78 -9.96
N ASP A 31 -11.72 1.46 -11.09
CA ASP A 31 -12.46 0.94 -12.24
C ASP A 31 -13.01 -0.46 -11.93
N LEU A 32 -14.25 -0.71 -12.35
CA LEU A 32 -14.95 -1.99 -12.13
C LEU A 32 -14.30 -3.14 -12.90
N THR A 33 -13.46 -2.83 -13.89
CA THR A 33 -12.67 -3.81 -14.64
C THR A 33 -11.41 -4.27 -13.90
N SER A 34 -11.09 -3.70 -12.75
CA SER A 34 -9.93 -4.10 -11.93
C SER A 34 -10.24 -5.38 -11.18
N ASP A 35 -9.23 -6.22 -10.93
CA ASP A 35 -9.41 -7.42 -10.10
C ASP A 35 -9.77 -7.04 -8.66
N LEU A 36 -9.13 -5.98 -8.14
CA LEU A 36 -9.33 -5.45 -6.81
C LEU A 36 -9.93 -4.05 -6.92
N VAL A 37 -11.24 -3.95 -6.67
CA VAL A 37 -11.97 -2.69 -6.84
C VAL A 37 -12.08 -1.95 -5.52
N ILE A 38 -11.55 -0.73 -5.47
CA ILE A 38 -11.76 0.20 -4.35
C ILE A 38 -12.42 1.45 -4.91
N ASN A 39 -13.71 1.61 -4.65
CA ASN A 39 -14.50 2.73 -5.17
C ASN A 39 -14.30 4.02 -4.36
N ASP A 40 -13.11 4.62 -4.50
CA ASP A 40 -12.72 5.83 -3.78
C ASP A 40 -12.10 6.89 -4.72
N PRO A 41 -12.45 8.18 -4.60
CA PRO A 41 -11.89 9.23 -5.45
C PRO A 41 -10.36 9.38 -5.36
N GLU A 42 -9.73 8.97 -4.25
CA GLU A 42 -8.26 8.98 -4.13
C GLU A 42 -7.60 7.84 -4.92
N VAL A 43 -8.36 6.82 -5.28
CA VAL A 43 -7.90 5.68 -6.06
C VAL A 43 -8.13 5.95 -7.56
N SER A 44 -7.08 5.71 -8.34
CA SER A 44 -7.11 5.90 -9.79
C SER A 44 -7.82 4.72 -10.44
N ARG A 45 -8.35 4.89 -11.66
CA ARG A 45 -9.07 3.83 -12.39
C ARG A 45 -8.24 2.54 -12.48
N ARG A 46 -6.97 2.68 -12.88
CA ARG A 46 -5.92 1.66 -12.74
C ARG A 46 -4.82 2.28 -11.90
N HIS A 47 -4.76 1.96 -10.61
CA HIS A 47 -3.89 2.64 -9.67
C HIS A 47 -2.54 1.94 -9.56
N LEU A 48 -2.54 0.64 -9.31
CA LEU A 48 -1.34 -0.16 -9.19
C LEU A 48 -1.59 -1.59 -9.66
N ARG A 49 -0.50 -2.35 -9.85
CA ARG A 49 -0.55 -3.79 -10.09
C ARG A 49 0.29 -4.55 -9.08
N PHE A 50 -0.14 -5.78 -8.81
CA PHE A 50 0.62 -6.79 -8.09
C PHE A 50 1.08 -7.85 -9.08
N VAL A 51 2.34 -8.24 -8.99
CA VAL A 51 2.93 -9.32 -9.79
C VAL A 51 3.58 -10.32 -8.85
N LEU A 52 3.17 -11.59 -8.92
CA LEU A 52 3.78 -12.65 -8.14
C LEU A 52 5.21 -12.89 -8.63
N ASP A 53 6.18 -12.73 -7.74
CA ASP A 53 7.60 -12.90 -7.98
C ASP A 53 8.16 -13.95 -7.01
N GLY A 54 8.17 -15.21 -7.47
CA GLY A 54 8.53 -16.36 -6.65
C GLY A 54 7.54 -16.61 -5.51
N ALA A 55 7.92 -16.23 -4.30
CA ALA A 55 7.14 -16.46 -3.07
C ALA A 55 6.57 -15.18 -2.44
N ALA A 56 6.62 -14.04 -3.15
CA ALA A 56 6.09 -12.78 -2.68
C ALA A 56 5.49 -11.97 -3.84
N TYR A 57 4.58 -11.05 -3.54
CA TYR A 57 4.08 -10.12 -4.55
C TYR A 57 4.98 -8.89 -4.64
N ARG A 58 5.32 -8.48 -5.86
CA ARG A 58 5.90 -7.18 -6.17
C ARG A 58 4.80 -6.21 -6.56
N ILE A 59 4.87 -4.98 -6.06
CA ILE A 59 3.95 -3.90 -6.41
C ILE A 59 4.58 -2.87 -7.33
N GLU A 60 3.74 -2.31 -8.19
CA GLU A 60 4.11 -1.28 -9.15
C GLU A 60 2.97 -0.29 -9.33
N ASP A 61 3.25 0.98 -9.07
CA ASP A 61 2.31 2.08 -9.32
C ASP A 61 2.20 2.34 -10.82
N LEU A 62 0.98 2.43 -11.35
CA LEU A 62 0.71 2.57 -12.78
C LEU A 62 0.57 4.05 -13.21
N GLY A 63 1.22 4.95 -12.49
CA GLY A 63 1.09 6.40 -12.71
C GLY A 63 -0.17 6.97 -12.06
N SER A 64 -0.46 6.53 -10.83
CA SER A 64 -1.62 7.01 -10.10
C SER A 64 -1.53 8.51 -9.79
N THR A 65 -2.68 9.18 -9.79
CA THR A 65 -2.74 10.65 -9.59
C THR A 65 -2.21 11.07 -8.22
N ASN A 66 -2.62 10.37 -7.16
CA ASN A 66 -2.25 10.70 -5.78
C ASN A 66 -1.01 9.93 -5.29
N GLY A 67 -0.57 8.91 -6.03
CA GLY A 67 0.56 8.06 -5.67
C GLY A 67 0.19 6.89 -4.77
N THR A 68 1.06 5.88 -4.81
CA THR A 68 1.15 4.78 -3.85
C THR A 68 2.30 5.05 -2.88
N PHE A 69 2.11 4.75 -1.60
CA PHE A 69 3.12 4.92 -0.55
C PHE A 69 3.28 3.62 0.24
N ILE A 70 4.51 3.33 0.63
CA ILE A 70 4.86 2.21 1.52
C ILE A 70 5.56 2.81 2.74
N HIS A 71 5.05 2.56 3.94
CA HIS A 71 5.59 3.16 5.18
C HIS A 71 5.76 4.70 5.08
N GLY A 72 4.83 5.37 4.40
CA GLY A 72 4.86 6.83 4.18
C GLY A 72 5.84 7.32 3.10
N GLN A 73 6.63 6.43 2.49
CA GLN A 73 7.51 6.76 1.38
C GLN A 73 6.82 6.50 0.05
N ARG A 74 6.85 7.48 -0.87
CA ARG A 74 6.22 7.34 -2.19
C ARG A 74 6.94 6.27 -3.01
N LEU A 75 6.18 5.33 -3.54
CA LEU A 75 6.67 4.30 -4.45
C LEU A 75 7.07 4.96 -5.78
N THR A 76 8.33 4.82 -6.16
CA THR A 76 8.89 5.40 -7.40
C THR A 76 9.38 4.35 -8.38
N ALA A 77 9.67 3.15 -7.88
CA ALA A 77 10.05 1.98 -8.65
C ALA A 77 9.33 0.76 -8.06
N PRO A 78 9.22 -0.35 -8.81
CA PRO A 78 8.59 -1.54 -8.27
C PRO A 78 9.29 -2.09 -7.02
N ALA A 79 8.51 -2.53 -6.03
CA ALA A 79 9.02 -3.00 -4.74
C ALA A 79 8.40 -4.33 -4.34
N LEU A 80 9.20 -5.22 -3.74
CA LEU A 80 8.76 -6.52 -3.26
C LEU A 80 8.09 -6.38 -1.89
N LEU A 81 6.87 -6.91 -1.75
CA LEU A 81 6.10 -6.81 -0.53
C LEU A 81 6.54 -7.84 0.52
N LYS A 82 6.56 -7.40 1.77
CA LYS A 82 6.81 -8.22 2.96
C LYS A 82 5.52 -8.42 3.75
N PRO A 83 5.32 -9.60 4.38
CA PRO A 83 4.17 -9.82 5.25
C PRO A 83 4.03 -8.71 6.31
N GLY A 84 2.81 -8.18 6.47
CA GLY A 84 2.47 -7.10 7.38
C GLY A 84 2.69 -5.68 6.83
N GLU A 85 3.19 -5.55 5.61
CA GLU A 85 3.52 -4.25 5.00
C GLU A 85 2.27 -3.38 4.76
N ILE A 86 2.45 -2.08 4.98
CA ILE A 86 1.39 -1.08 4.87
C ILE A 86 1.55 -0.29 3.60
N ILE A 87 0.51 -0.32 2.79
CA ILE A 87 0.41 0.35 1.50
C ILE A 87 -0.66 1.42 1.64
N THR A 88 -0.33 2.67 1.38
CA THR A 88 -1.27 3.79 1.38
C THR A 88 -1.50 4.26 -0.04
N LEU A 89 -2.75 4.41 -0.46
CA LEU A 89 -3.13 4.98 -1.75
C LEU A 89 -3.65 6.39 -1.50
N GLY A 90 -3.01 7.38 -2.12
CA GLY A 90 -3.26 8.78 -1.79
C GLY A 90 -2.96 9.06 -0.31
N GLU A 91 -3.94 9.58 0.42
CA GLU A 91 -3.75 9.98 1.82
C GLU A 91 -4.62 9.17 2.80
N LYS A 92 -5.75 8.63 2.34
CA LYS A 92 -6.79 8.07 3.23
C LYS A 92 -6.96 6.57 3.16
N ILE A 93 -6.61 5.96 2.02
CA ILE A 93 -6.80 4.52 1.82
C ILE A 93 -5.56 3.79 2.31
N VAL A 94 -5.71 3.00 3.38
CA VAL A 94 -4.61 2.22 3.97
C VAL A 94 -4.93 0.74 3.83
N LEU A 95 -4.00 0.01 3.23
CA LEU A 95 -4.06 -1.43 2.98
C LEU A 95 -2.96 -2.12 3.78
N ARG A 96 -3.25 -3.29 4.33
CA ARG A 96 -2.25 -4.19 4.92
C ARG A 96 -2.13 -5.44 4.08
N TYR A 97 -0.89 -5.80 3.73
CA TYR A 97 -0.58 -7.06 3.09
C TYR A 97 -0.35 -8.16 4.13
N GLU A 98 -1.05 -9.28 4.03
CA GLU A 98 -0.95 -10.41 4.95
C GLU A 98 -0.64 -11.70 4.20
N VAL A 99 0.15 -12.56 4.85
CA VAL A 99 0.53 -13.88 4.34
C VAL A 99 0.23 -14.90 5.41
N ILE A 100 -0.63 -15.86 5.09
CA ILE A 100 -0.97 -16.98 5.96
C ILE A 100 -0.28 -18.21 5.36
N SER A 101 0.77 -18.71 6.02
CA SER A 101 1.41 -19.96 5.62
C SER A 101 0.64 -21.13 6.24
N THR A 102 -0.05 -21.91 5.43
CA THR A 102 -0.64 -23.16 5.91
C THR A 102 0.43 -24.24 5.82
N ASP A 103 1.02 -24.58 6.96
CA ASP A 103 1.78 -25.81 7.10
C ASP A 103 0.78 -26.96 7.29
N PRO A 104 0.64 -27.89 6.31
CA PRO A 104 -0.27 -29.02 6.45
C PRO A 104 0.09 -29.96 7.61
N ASN A 105 1.24 -29.78 8.28
CA ASN A 105 1.65 -30.52 9.47
C ASN A 105 1.52 -29.75 10.80
N ALA A 106 0.92 -28.55 10.81
CA ALA A 106 0.67 -27.82 12.05
C ALA A 106 -0.49 -28.46 12.83
N THR A 107 -0.19 -29.50 13.61
CA THR A 107 -1.07 -30.04 14.65
C THR A 107 -1.42 -28.93 15.62
N VAL A 108 -2.68 -28.49 15.62
CA VAL A 108 -3.24 -27.61 16.66
C VAL A 108 -3.20 -28.39 17.97
N VAL A 109 -2.19 -28.16 18.79
CA VAL A 109 -2.17 -28.62 20.18
C VAL A 109 -3.17 -27.76 20.95
N VAL A 110 -4.42 -28.22 21.00
CA VAL A 110 -5.36 -27.78 22.03
C VAL A 110 -4.79 -28.28 23.35
N GLN A 111 -4.11 -27.40 24.08
CA GLN A 111 -3.61 -27.71 25.41
C GLN A 111 -4.79 -27.72 26.39
N ARG A 112 -5.51 -28.84 26.43
CA ARG A 112 -6.41 -29.21 27.51
C ARG A 112 -5.62 -30.12 28.45
N GLY A 113 -5.48 -29.68 29.70
CA GLY A 113 -4.54 -30.26 30.64
C GLY A 113 -4.85 -31.69 31.11
N VAL A 114 -3.88 -32.17 31.91
CA VAL A 114 -3.94 -33.26 32.90
C VAL A 114 -3.63 -34.68 32.40
N SER A 115 -2.37 -35.04 32.66
CA SER A 115 -1.88 -36.32 33.22
C SER A 115 -1.70 -37.59 32.38
N SER A 116 -0.50 -38.14 32.59
CA SER A 116 -0.12 -39.57 32.65
C SER A 116 0.21 -40.35 31.37
N SER A 117 1.52 -40.56 31.21
CA SER A 117 2.21 -41.87 31.31
C SER A 117 2.70 -42.58 30.02
N THR A 118 4.00 -42.91 30.10
CA THR A 118 4.65 -44.15 29.65
C THR A 118 5.24 -44.21 28.23
N GLN A 119 6.55 -43.96 28.19
CA GLN A 119 7.51 -44.45 27.21
C GLN A 119 7.95 -45.87 27.63
N PRO A 120 8.00 -46.87 26.73
CA PRO A 120 9.29 -47.44 26.27
C PRO A 120 9.19 -47.94 24.80
N GLY A 121 10.17 -47.80 23.90
CA GLY A 121 11.56 -48.27 23.92
C GLY A 121 11.95 -48.63 22.46
N PRO A 122 13.25 -48.74 22.12
CA PRO A 122 13.76 -48.68 20.75
C PRO A 122 13.97 -50.07 20.12
N GLY A 123 13.59 -50.22 18.84
CA GLY A 123 13.85 -51.41 18.03
C GLY A 123 14.84 -51.12 16.88
N PRO A 124 15.86 -51.95 16.62
CA PRO A 124 16.92 -51.67 15.63
C PRO A 124 16.66 -52.22 14.22
N VAL A 125 17.06 -51.40 13.23
CA VAL A 125 17.78 -51.68 11.96
C VAL A 125 17.59 -53.04 11.28
N VAL A 126 17.01 -53.03 10.07
CA VAL A 126 17.44 -53.88 8.93
C VAL A 126 17.20 -53.13 7.60
N PRO A 127 18.24 -52.86 6.78
CA PRO A 127 18.09 -52.56 5.36
C PRO A 127 18.48 -53.79 4.51
N PRO A 128 17.73 -54.13 3.45
CA PRO A 128 18.27 -54.97 2.39
C PRO A 128 18.29 -54.26 1.02
N ALA A 129 19.50 -54.32 0.44
CA ALA A 129 19.80 -54.60 -0.96
C ALA A 129 19.42 -53.57 -2.05
N SER A 130 20.46 -52.83 -2.44
CA SER A 130 20.87 -52.49 -3.82
C SER A 130 19.96 -52.96 -4.96
N VAL A 131 19.23 -52.02 -5.56
CA VAL A 131 18.65 -52.13 -6.90
C VAL A 131 19.72 -51.69 -7.93
N PRO A 132 20.03 -52.50 -8.96
CA PRO A 132 20.97 -52.12 -10.01
C PRO A 132 20.35 -51.08 -10.98
N PRO A 133 21.17 -50.23 -11.63
CA PRO A 133 20.67 -49.21 -12.55
C PRO A 133 20.18 -49.83 -13.87
N PRO A 134 18.98 -49.49 -14.36
CA PRO A 134 18.58 -49.84 -15.72
C PRO A 134 19.31 -48.95 -16.73
N ALA A 135 19.79 -49.61 -17.77
CA ALA A 135 20.51 -49.10 -18.91
C ALA A 135 19.88 -47.86 -19.58
N ALA A 136 20.77 -47.08 -20.18
CA ALA A 136 20.50 -45.96 -21.06
C ALA A 136 19.36 -46.26 -22.07
N ALA A 137 18.21 -45.62 -21.86
CA ALA A 137 17.19 -45.48 -22.87
C ALA A 137 17.48 -44.22 -23.70
N GLN A 138 17.73 -44.44 -24.98
CA GLN A 138 18.04 -43.43 -25.99
C GLN A 138 16.83 -42.49 -26.19
N ALA A 139 17.09 -41.20 -26.34
CA ALA A 139 16.08 -40.21 -26.69
C ALA A 139 15.40 -40.55 -28.03
N PRO A 140 14.08 -40.35 -28.20
CA PRO A 140 13.45 -40.46 -29.50
C PRO A 140 13.93 -39.30 -30.39
N VAL A 141 14.50 -39.63 -31.55
CA VAL A 141 14.71 -38.66 -32.64
C VAL A 141 13.32 -38.28 -33.17
N ILE A 142 12.83 -37.11 -32.76
CA ILE A 142 11.62 -36.51 -33.33
C ILE A 142 12.00 -35.98 -34.72
N ALA A 143 11.46 -36.61 -35.77
CA ALA A 143 11.55 -36.08 -37.13
C ALA A 143 10.85 -34.71 -37.21
N PRO A 144 11.41 -33.72 -37.93
CA PRO A 144 10.72 -32.47 -38.15
C PRO A 144 9.46 -32.69 -39.00
N PRO A 145 8.33 -32.00 -38.69
CA PRO A 145 7.09 -32.11 -39.46
C PRO A 145 7.27 -31.56 -40.89
N PRO A 146 6.53 -32.08 -41.88
CA PRO A 146 6.59 -31.58 -43.25
C PRO A 146 6.13 -30.12 -43.33
N ALA A 147 6.87 -29.34 -44.12
CA ALA A 147 6.57 -27.94 -44.39
C ALA A 147 5.14 -27.76 -44.90
N ARG A 148 4.30 -27.13 -44.07
CA ARG A 148 2.94 -26.74 -44.46
C ARG A 148 3.04 -25.56 -45.41
N ALA A 149 2.42 -25.68 -46.58
CA ALA A 149 2.34 -24.64 -47.58
C ALA A 149 1.85 -23.32 -46.98
N THR A 150 2.58 -22.24 -47.25
CA THR A 150 2.21 -20.88 -46.91
C THR A 150 0.92 -20.48 -47.64
N PRO A 151 -0.13 -20.00 -46.94
CA PRO A 151 -1.27 -19.38 -47.60
C PRO A 151 -0.85 -18.07 -48.29
N PRO A 152 -1.52 -17.66 -49.38
CA PRO A 152 -1.19 -16.46 -50.12
C PRO A 152 -1.40 -15.21 -49.25
N ILE A 153 -0.41 -14.31 -49.30
CA ILE A 153 -0.45 -12.98 -48.72
C ILE A 153 -1.54 -12.19 -49.46
N SER A 154 -2.73 -12.10 -48.88
CA SER A 154 -3.76 -11.16 -49.33
C SER A 154 -4.68 -10.85 -48.16
N ALA A 155 -4.85 -9.55 -47.92
CA ALA A 155 -5.58 -8.93 -46.81
C ALA A 155 -4.84 -8.89 -45.46
N VAL A 156 -3.75 -8.13 -45.41
CA VAL A 156 -3.41 -7.43 -44.15
C VAL A 156 -4.48 -6.35 -43.95
N PRO A 157 -5.26 -6.36 -42.86
CA PRO A 157 -6.10 -5.21 -42.54
C PRO A 157 -5.18 -4.02 -42.31
N VAL A 158 -5.43 -2.92 -43.04
CA VAL A 158 -4.79 -1.64 -42.78
C VAL A 158 -5.17 -1.25 -41.35
N TYR A 159 -4.22 -1.33 -40.42
CA TYR A 159 -4.39 -0.69 -39.12
C TYR A 159 -4.35 0.82 -39.37
N GLN A 160 -5.52 1.47 -39.38
CA GLN A 160 -5.56 2.91 -39.15
C GLN A 160 -4.86 3.19 -37.82
N GLN A 161 -3.69 3.82 -37.88
CA GLN A 161 -3.08 4.42 -36.71
C GLN A 161 -4.12 5.36 -36.08
N PRO A 162 -4.39 5.25 -34.77
CA PRO A 162 -5.11 6.29 -34.06
C PRO A 162 -4.39 7.60 -34.34
N ASN A 163 -5.13 8.63 -34.74
CA ASN A 163 -4.58 9.96 -34.93
C ASN A 163 -3.95 10.41 -33.61
N ILE A 164 -2.63 10.24 -33.45
CA ILE A 164 -1.88 10.75 -32.31
C ILE A 164 -1.76 12.24 -32.56
N GLN A 165 -2.80 12.98 -32.19
CA GLN A 165 -2.68 14.40 -31.91
C GLN A 165 -1.61 14.50 -30.81
N ALA A 166 -0.49 15.18 -31.10
CA ALA A 166 0.55 15.42 -30.11
C ALA A 166 -0.10 15.95 -28.82
N PRO A 167 0.25 15.41 -27.63
CA PRO A 167 -0.20 15.99 -26.38
C PRO A 167 0.14 17.49 -26.39
N PRO A 168 -0.79 18.37 -26.00
CA PRO A 168 -0.48 19.79 -25.86
C PRO A 168 0.75 19.93 -24.95
N PRO A 169 1.66 20.89 -25.24
CA PRO A 169 2.92 21.02 -24.53
C PRO A 169 2.68 21.14 -23.03
N GLY A 170 3.26 20.19 -22.29
CA GLY A 170 3.52 20.21 -20.85
C GLY A 170 2.50 20.94 -19.98
N ALA A 171 1.63 20.17 -19.32
CA ALA A 171 1.10 20.63 -18.04
C ALA A 171 2.30 20.89 -17.11
N ALA A 172 2.56 22.17 -16.86
CA ALA A 172 3.63 22.65 -16.01
C ALA A 172 3.60 21.93 -14.64
N PRO A 173 4.76 21.65 -14.03
CA PRO A 173 4.79 21.10 -12.67
C PRO A 173 4.03 22.04 -11.75
N LYS A 174 3.01 21.53 -11.04
CA LYS A 174 2.25 22.30 -10.05
C LYS A 174 3.21 22.79 -8.97
N LYS A 175 3.62 24.05 -9.09
CA LYS A 175 4.47 24.77 -8.15
C LYS A 175 3.75 24.78 -6.79
N LYS A 176 4.31 24.09 -5.79
CA LYS A 176 3.77 24.08 -4.42
C LYS A 176 3.59 25.53 -3.98
N SER A 177 2.34 25.96 -3.77
CA SER A 177 2.02 27.37 -3.57
C SER A 177 2.62 27.85 -2.24
N PRO A 178 3.43 28.93 -2.23
CA PRO A 178 3.99 29.50 -1.00
C PRO A 178 2.93 30.09 -0.06
N ALA A 179 1.65 30.11 -0.48
CA ALA A 179 0.52 30.61 0.28
C ALA A 179 0.42 30.01 1.68
N LEU A 180 0.64 28.69 1.84
CA LEU A 180 0.56 28.05 3.15
C LEU A 180 1.69 28.51 4.08
N VAL A 181 2.90 28.68 3.54
CA VAL A 181 4.06 29.18 4.32
C VAL A 181 3.84 30.64 4.72
N ILE A 182 3.32 31.47 3.82
CA ILE A 182 3.00 32.88 4.10
C ILE A 182 1.91 32.99 5.18
N ILE A 183 0.86 32.15 5.10
CA ILE A 183 -0.20 32.13 6.12
C ILE A 183 0.35 31.74 7.48
N LEU A 184 1.21 30.72 7.56
CA LEU A 184 1.82 30.31 8.83
C LEU A 184 2.71 31.42 9.43
N ILE A 185 3.47 32.15 8.59
CA ILE A 185 4.28 33.28 9.04
C ILE A 185 3.39 34.42 9.57
N LEU A 186 2.32 34.76 8.86
CA LEU A 186 1.39 35.82 9.29
C LEU A 186 0.69 35.47 10.62
N VAL A 187 0.26 34.21 10.77
CA VAL A 187 -0.33 33.73 12.04
C VAL A 187 0.70 33.79 13.17
N GLY A 188 1.94 33.39 12.92
CA GLY A 188 3.02 33.49 13.90
C GLY A 188 3.29 34.94 14.35
N ILE A 189 3.30 35.89 13.40
CA ILE A 189 3.47 37.32 13.69
C ILE A 189 2.29 37.87 14.50
N LEU A 190 1.05 37.52 14.14
CA LEU A 190 -0.15 37.94 14.88
C LEU A 190 -0.10 37.43 16.33
N VAL A 191 0.31 36.18 16.55
CA VAL A 191 0.44 35.61 17.89
C VAL A 191 1.55 36.32 18.66
N LEU A 192 2.70 36.59 18.03
CA LEU A 192 3.83 37.24 18.67
C LEU A 192 3.60 38.70 19.05
N PHE A 193 2.90 39.46 18.20
CA PHE A 193 2.72 40.90 18.38
C PHE A 193 1.37 41.31 18.96
N CYS A 194 0.33 40.47 18.86
CA CYS A 194 -0.99 40.79 19.43
C CYS A 194 -1.32 39.93 20.65
N VAL A 195 -1.14 38.61 20.54
CA VAL A 195 -1.62 37.67 21.57
C VAL A 195 -0.64 37.59 22.75
N LEU A 196 0.66 37.45 22.49
CA LEU A 196 1.68 37.37 23.53
C LEU A 196 1.73 38.64 24.40
N PRO A 197 1.72 39.87 23.84
CA PRO A 197 1.66 41.08 24.66
C PRO A 197 0.36 41.18 25.46
N TRP A 198 -0.78 40.78 24.90
CA TRP A 198 -2.05 40.79 25.63
C TRP A 198 -2.02 39.86 26.85
N ILE A 199 -1.52 38.63 26.66
CA ILE A 199 -1.35 37.65 27.76
C ILE A 199 -0.36 38.16 28.80
N ILE A 200 0.73 38.81 28.38
CA ILE A 200 1.72 39.37 29.32
C ILE A 200 1.07 40.48 30.16
N ILE A 201 0.33 41.40 29.55
CA ILE A 201 -0.35 42.49 30.28
C ILE A 201 -1.38 41.92 31.27
N ASP A 202 -2.01 40.77 30.94
CA ASP A 202 -2.94 40.04 31.81
C ASP A 202 -2.23 39.43 33.01
N ALA A 203 -1.18 38.67 32.73
CA ALA A 203 -0.39 37.98 33.74
C ALA A 203 0.31 38.95 34.70
N THR A 204 0.70 40.14 34.24
CA THR A 204 1.36 41.16 35.07
C THR A 204 0.40 42.18 35.67
N ASN A 205 -0.92 42.02 35.48
CA ASN A 205 -1.96 42.95 35.95
C ASN A 205 -1.67 44.43 35.58
N SER A 206 -0.99 44.64 34.45
CA SER A 206 -0.47 45.96 34.06
C SER A 206 -1.55 46.88 33.47
N TYR A 207 -2.80 46.41 33.37
CA TYR A 207 -3.93 47.25 32.95
C TYR A 207 -4.23 48.40 33.92
N CYS A 208 -3.98 48.20 35.22
CA CYS A 208 -4.23 49.21 36.23
C CYS A 208 -3.24 50.38 36.15
N SER A 209 -2.03 50.17 35.60
CA SER A 209 -1.02 51.23 35.43
C SER A 209 -1.15 51.97 34.09
N LEU A 210 -1.67 51.31 33.05
CA LEU A 210 -1.80 51.91 31.71
C LEU A 210 -3.13 52.63 31.48
N PHE A 211 -4.26 52.12 31.99
CA PHE A 211 -5.60 52.71 31.77
C PHE A 211 -6.57 52.53 32.97
N PRO A 212 -6.30 53.17 34.13
CA PRO A 212 -7.07 52.96 35.36
C PRO A 212 -8.56 53.33 35.25
N GLY A 213 -8.90 54.35 34.44
CA GLY A 213 -10.28 54.83 34.32
C GLY A 213 -11.17 54.00 33.39
N ILE A 214 -10.59 53.37 32.36
CA ILE A 214 -11.37 52.62 31.36
C ILE A 214 -11.79 51.26 31.93
N MET A 215 -10.89 50.58 32.65
CA MET A 215 -11.21 49.25 33.21
C MET A 215 -12.30 49.31 34.29
N ASN A 216 -12.30 50.33 35.16
CA ASN A 216 -13.35 50.53 36.17
C ASN A 216 -14.72 50.94 35.58
N MET A 217 -14.78 51.30 34.29
CA MET A 217 -16.02 51.59 33.57
C MET A 217 -16.68 50.32 33.00
N PHE A 218 -15.87 49.33 32.58
CA PHE A 218 -16.36 48.06 32.07
C PHE A 218 -16.52 46.99 33.15
N ILE A 219 -15.69 47.04 34.20
CA ILE A 219 -15.72 46.10 35.32
C ILE A 219 -15.56 46.91 36.61
N THR A 220 -16.64 47.08 37.36
CA THR A 220 -16.66 47.88 38.60
C THR A 220 -15.69 47.27 39.64
N ASN A 221 -14.75 48.08 40.15
CA ASN A 221 -13.70 47.71 41.12
C ASN A 221 -12.62 46.74 40.61
N ALA A 222 -12.32 46.71 39.30
CA ALA A 222 -11.26 45.87 38.76
C ALA A 222 -9.83 46.30 39.15
N CYS A 223 -9.62 47.59 39.43
CA CYS A 223 -8.34 48.13 39.88
C CYS A 223 -8.49 48.84 41.24
N PRO A 224 -7.57 48.61 42.20
CA PRO A 224 -7.54 49.36 43.46
C PRO A 224 -7.24 50.83 43.15
N VAL A 225 -8.05 51.72 43.73
CA VAL A 225 -7.88 53.18 43.63
C VAL A 225 -6.72 53.64 44.51
#